data_AF-A0A183V8X6-F1
#
_entry.id   AF-A0A183V8X6-F1
#
_cell.length_a   1.000
_cell.length_b   1.000
_cell.length_c   1.000
_cell.angle_alpha   90.00
_cell.angle_beta   90.00
_cell.angle_gamma   90.00
#
_symmetry.space_group_name_H-M   'P 1'
#
loop_
_entity.id
_entity.type
_entity.pdbx_description
1 polymer ?
#
loop_
_entity_poly.entity_id
_entity_poly.type
_entity_poly.pdbx_seq_one_letter_code
_entity_poly.pdbx_strand_id
1 'polypeptide(L)'
;MWTYLPTTIVATAFGTLLYVASKWATYRKQLVSEGTLNRKRAIEQKDAPGVYRSGILLDTNQPVGRFDPEVGTLYDVFMKGLRLNPHGRCLGYRPAPKQPYRFLTYTEVFEQARDYGSALIARIGLKPGGETRVGIYGKNCPQWFISALACVQQSIAIVPLYDTLGPESVTYIIQQTEMR
;
A
#
# COMPACT_ATOMS: atom_id res chain seq x y z
N MET A 1 14.91 13.10 -54.61
CA MET A 1 14.92 13.31 -53.14
C MET A 1 13.57 12.92 -52.50
N TRP A 2 12.95 11.80 -52.89
CA TRP A 2 11.62 11.38 -52.39
C TRP A 2 11.52 9.88 -52.04
N THR A 3 12.58 9.09 -52.29
CA THR A 3 12.60 7.63 -52.09
C THR A 3 12.93 7.19 -50.66
N TYR A 4 13.51 8.08 -49.84
CA TYR A 4 13.95 7.76 -48.48
C TYR A 4 12.94 8.17 -47.39
N LEU A 5 11.95 8.99 -47.73
CA LEU A 5 10.91 9.42 -46.78
C LEU A 5 10.04 8.25 -46.28
N PRO A 6 9.56 7.32 -47.14
CA PRO A 6 8.71 6.22 -46.70
C PRO A 6 9.43 5.25 -45.78
N THR A 7 10.70 4.94 -46.09
CA THR A 7 11.52 4.00 -45.31
C THR A 7 11.85 4.54 -43.92
N THR A 8 12.09 5.84 -43.79
CA THR A 8 12.39 6.48 -42.49
C THR A 8 11.15 6.50 -41.60
N ILE A 9 9.96 6.75 -42.15
CA ILE A 9 8.70 6.71 -41.40
C ILE A 9 8.43 5.30 -40.87
N VAL A 10 8.60 4.27 -41.70
CA VAL A 10 8.42 2.87 -41.30
C VAL A 10 9.42 2.45 -40.22
N ALA A 11 10.70 2.81 -40.36
CA ALA A 11 11.72 2.51 -39.37
C ALA A 11 11.45 3.19 -38.02
N THR A 12 11.00 4.45 -38.06
CA THR A 12 10.69 5.21 -36.85
C THR A 12 9.46 4.63 -36.14
N ALA A 13 8.40 4.30 -36.90
CA ALA A 13 7.19 3.69 -36.36
C ALA A 13 7.46 2.31 -35.74
N PHE A 14 8.29 1.50 -36.38
CA PHE A 14 8.70 0.21 -35.83
C PHE A 14 9.53 0.37 -34.55
N GLY A 15 10.47 1.33 -34.54
CA GLY A 15 11.26 1.68 -33.35
C GLY A 15 10.42 2.14 -32.16
N THR A 16 9.44 3.03 -32.38
CA THR A 16 8.51 3.45 -31.31
C THR A 16 7.63 2.31 -30.85
N LEU A 17 7.15 1.45 -31.75
CA LEU A 17 6.30 0.32 -31.38
C LEU A 17 7.06 -0.72 -30.55
N LEU A 18 8.32 -1.02 -30.90
CA LEU A 18 9.21 -1.84 -30.08
C LEU A 18 9.51 -1.20 -28.72
N TYR A 19 9.77 0.11 -28.69
CA TYR A 19 9.99 0.83 -27.44
C TYR A 19 8.76 0.77 -26.53
N VAL A 20 7.56 1.05 -27.07
CA VAL A 20 6.30 0.96 -26.33
C VAL A 20 6.03 -0.47 -25.87
N ALA A 21 6.23 -1.48 -26.72
CA ALA A 21 6.07 -2.88 -26.36
C ALA A 21 7.06 -3.31 -25.26
N SER A 22 8.31 -2.85 -25.32
CA SER A 22 9.32 -3.12 -24.29
C SER A 22 8.96 -2.45 -22.95
N LYS A 23 8.50 -1.20 -22.98
CA LYS A 23 8.01 -0.47 -21.81
C LYS A 23 6.78 -1.16 -21.24
N TRP A 24 5.85 -1.59 -22.10
CA TRP A 24 4.64 -2.30 -21.70
C TRP A 24 4.94 -3.67 -21.08
N ALA A 25 5.87 -4.43 -21.65
CA ALA A 25 6.32 -5.71 -21.09
C ALA A 25 7.03 -5.52 -19.73
N THR A 26 7.85 -4.47 -19.59
CA THR A 26 8.52 -4.11 -18.33
C THR A 26 7.50 -3.67 -17.28
N TYR A 27 6.54 -2.83 -17.66
CA TYR A 27 5.44 -2.38 -16.82
C TYR A 27 4.56 -3.56 -16.37
N ARG A 28 4.29 -4.52 -17.27
CA ARG A 28 3.53 -5.75 -16.97
C ARG A 28 4.26 -6.65 -15.98
N LYS A 29 5.59 -6.77 -16.06
CA LYS A 29 6.40 -7.51 -15.08
C LYS A 29 6.42 -6.84 -13.70
N GLN A 30 6.26 -5.52 -13.63
CA GLN A 30 6.19 -4.77 -12.37
C GLN A 30 4.85 -4.92 -11.65
N LEU A 31 3.77 -5.28 -12.35
CA LEU A 31 2.43 -5.24 -11.76
C LEU A 31 2.15 -6.34 -10.72
N VAL A 32 2.82 -7.49 -10.76
CA VAL A 32 2.81 -8.52 -9.70
C VAL A 32 4.03 -9.41 -9.95
N SER A 33 4.92 -9.61 -8.97
CA SER A 33 5.93 -10.66 -9.12
C SER A 33 5.19 -12.00 -9.26
N GLU A 34 5.50 -12.85 -10.24
CA GLU A 34 4.77 -14.12 -10.41
C GLU A 34 4.73 -15.00 -9.14
N GLY A 35 5.62 -14.74 -8.17
CA GLY A 35 5.62 -15.33 -6.83
C GLY A 35 4.51 -14.88 -5.87
N THR A 36 3.77 -13.80 -6.15
CA THR A 36 2.68 -13.28 -5.28
C THR A 36 1.27 -13.63 -5.73
N LEU A 37 1.13 -14.46 -6.78
CA LEU A 37 -0.17 -14.96 -7.23
C LEU A 37 -0.88 -15.75 -6.10
N ASN A 38 -2.14 -15.40 -5.84
CA ASN A 38 -3.06 -16.07 -4.89
C ASN A 38 -3.03 -17.62 -4.98
N ARG A 39 -2.62 -18.18 -6.12
CA ARG A 39 -2.45 -19.63 -6.35
C ARG A 39 -1.44 -20.32 -5.44
N LYS A 40 -0.49 -19.58 -4.84
CA LYS A 40 0.50 -20.14 -3.90
C LYS A 40 0.23 -19.77 -2.44
N ARG A 41 -0.95 -19.27 -2.06
CA ARG A 41 -1.23 -18.88 -0.67
C ARG A 41 -1.63 -20.04 0.25
N ALA A 42 -2.30 -21.05 -0.30
CA ALA A 42 -2.75 -22.23 0.41
C ALA A 42 -2.59 -23.43 -0.51
N ILE A 43 -1.49 -24.17 -0.33
CA ILE A 43 -1.19 -25.41 -1.05
C ILE A 43 -1.30 -26.55 -0.04
N GLU A 44 -2.02 -27.59 -0.42
CA GLU A 44 -2.17 -28.78 0.40
C GLU A 44 -0.82 -29.49 0.57
N GLN A 45 -0.50 -29.86 1.79
CA GLN A 45 0.75 -30.55 2.11
C GLN A 45 0.66 -32.00 1.66
N LYS A 46 1.66 -32.45 0.90
CA LYS A 46 1.71 -33.83 0.36
C LYS A 46 1.60 -34.90 1.45
N ASP A 47 2.17 -34.63 2.62
CA ASP A 47 2.26 -35.58 3.74
C ASP A 47 1.10 -35.44 4.75
N ALA A 48 0.18 -34.48 4.55
CA ALA A 48 -0.93 -34.22 5.46
C ALA A 48 -2.17 -33.73 4.69
N PRO A 49 -3.01 -34.65 4.18
CA PRO A 49 -4.25 -34.32 3.51
C PRO A 49 -5.16 -33.43 4.37
N GLY A 50 -5.72 -32.38 3.79
CA GLY A 50 -6.53 -31.37 4.49
C GLY A 50 -5.74 -30.28 5.22
N VAL A 51 -4.40 -30.37 5.25
CA VAL A 51 -3.54 -29.32 5.81
C VAL A 51 -3.01 -28.44 4.69
N TYR A 52 -3.33 -27.15 4.74
CA TYR A 52 -2.89 -26.16 3.74
C TYR A 52 -1.81 -25.26 4.32
N ARG A 53 -0.71 -25.07 3.58
CA ARG A 53 0.38 -24.13 3.94
C ARG A 53 0.64 -23.15 2.82
N SER A 54 1.28 -22.04 3.14
CA SER A 54 1.75 -21.12 2.11
C SER A 54 2.71 -21.85 1.17
N GLY A 55 2.48 -21.72 -0.13
CA GLY A 55 3.35 -22.22 -1.19
C GLY A 55 4.76 -21.63 -1.16
N ILE A 56 4.95 -20.54 -0.42
CA ILE A 56 6.24 -19.91 -0.14
C ILE A 56 7.02 -20.69 0.94
N LEU A 57 6.32 -21.49 1.76
CA LEU A 57 6.85 -22.23 2.91
C LEU A 57 6.93 -23.75 2.67
N LEU A 58 6.64 -24.23 1.46
CA LEU A 58 6.60 -25.69 1.21
C LEU A 58 7.97 -26.35 1.38
N ASP A 59 9.04 -25.62 1.08
CA ASP A 59 10.40 -26.17 1.09
C ASP A 59 11.14 -25.90 2.42
N THR A 60 10.54 -25.14 3.36
CA THR A 60 11.22 -24.75 4.61
C THR A 60 10.24 -24.67 5.78
N ASN A 61 10.64 -25.25 6.93
CA ASN A 61 9.95 -25.04 8.21
C ASN A 61 10.46 -23.81 8.99
N GLN A 62 11.32 -22.99 8.37
CA GLN A 62 11.85 -21.80 9.01
C GLN A 62 10.83 -20.65 8.95
N PRO A 63 10.75 -19.79 9.98
CA PRO A 63 9.93 -18.59 9.92
C PRO A 63 10.38 -17.68 8.77
N VAL A 64 9.44 -17.26 7.92
CA VAL A 64 9.71 -16.24 6.90
C VAL A 64 9.72 -14.88 7.57
N GLY A 65 10.92 -14.29 7.69
CA GLY A 65 11.08 -12.95 8.25
C GLY A 65 10.57 -11.85 7.33
N ARG A 66 10.67 -12.02 6.00
CA ARG A 66 10.15 -11.07 4.99
C ARG A 66 9.65 -11.81 3.76
N PHE A 67 8.46 -11.47 3.29
CA PHE A 67 7.90 -12.00 2.05
C PHE A 67 8.52 -11.37 0.80
N ASP A 68 8.92 -10.11 0.90
CA ASP A 68 9.55 -9.35 -0.17
C ASP A 68 10.85 -8.74 0.39
N PRO A 69 12.02 -9.00 -0.24
CA PRO A 69 13.29 -8.49 0.28
C PRO A 69 13.35 -6.96 0.40
N GLU A 70 12.60 -6.24 -0.43
CA GLU A 70 12.56 -4.77 -0.43
C GLU A 70 11.60 -4.19 0.61
N VAL A 71 10.79 -5.02 1.28
CA VAL A 71 9.75 -4.58 2.20
C VAL A 71 10.11 -5.01 3.62
N GLY A 72 10.53 -4.06 4.46
CA GLY A 72 10.82 -4.29 5.87
C GLY A 72 9.76 -3.72 6.81
N THR A 73 9.03 -2.71 6.37
CA THR A 73 8.07 -1.95 7.19
C THR A 73 6.74 -1.72 6.47
N LEU A 74 5.71 -1.32 7.21
CA LEU A 74 4.44 -0.88 6.62
C LEU A 74 4.62 0.32 5.69
N TYR A 75 5.60 1.18 5.98
CA TYR A 75 5.93 2.30 5.10
C TYR A 75 6.50 1.80 3.77
N ASP A 76 7.40 0.82 3.79
CA ASP A 76 7.98 0.24 2.56
C ASP A 76 6.90 -0.39 1.68
N VAL A 77 5.88 -1.03 2.27
CA VAL A 77 4.73 -1.57 1.53
C VAL A 77 4.06 -0.47 0.70
N PHE A 78 3.75 0.66 1.34
CA PHE A 78 3.09 1.77 0.68
C PHE A 78 4.01 2.43 -0.37
N MET A 79 5.27 2.66 -0.02
CA MET A 79 6.26 3.26 -0.92
C MET A 79 6.54 2.40 -2.16
N LYS A 80 6.52 1.07 -2.01
CA LYS A 80 6.60 0.15 -3.14
C LYS A 80 5.40 0.31 -4.06
N GLY A 81 4.19 0.38 -3.52
CA GLY A 81 2.97 0.65 -4.30
C GLY A 81 3.03 1.98 -5.05
N LEU A 82 3.45 3.05 -4.36
CA LEU A 82 3.63 4.39 -4.95
C LEU A 82 4.64 4.38 -6.11
N ARG A 83 5.79 3.70 -5.94
CA ARG A 83 6.81 3.59 -6.99
C ARG A 83 6.32 2.81 -8.21
N LEU A 84 5.54 1.76 -8.01
CA LEU A 84 5.04 0.90 -9.09
C LEU A 84 3.91 1.56 -9.88
N ASN A 85 3.00 2.28 -9.21
CA ASN A 85 1.86 2.90 -9.87
C ASN A 85 1.40 4.20 -9.18
N PRO A 86 2.13 5.32 -9.37
CA PRO A 86 1.86 6.56 -8.64
C PRO A 86 0.45 7.13 -8.90
N HIS A 87 -0.02 7.03 -10.15
CA HIS A 87 -1.36 7.47 -10.56
C HIS A 87 -2.41 6.35 -10.47
N GLY A 88 -2.05 5.20 -9.90
CA GLY A 88 -2.94 4.06 -9.72
C GLY A 88 -3.98 4.32 -8.63
N ARG A 89 -5.13 3.64 -8.73
CA ARG A 89 -6.18 3.69 -7.70
C ARG A 89 -5.65 3.12 -6.37
N CYS A 90 -5.56 3.97 -5.34
CA CYS A 90 -5.07 3.61 -4.01
C CYS A 90 -6.24 3.44 -3.03
N LEU A 91 -6.99 4.51 -2.75
CA LEU A 91 -8.10 4.49 -1.78
C LEU A 91 -9.43 4.79 -2.47
N GLY A 92 -10.35 3.82 -2.43
CA GLY A 92 -11.70 3.95 -2.97
C GLY A 92 -12.70 4.45 -1.94
N TYR A 93 -13.57 5.40 -2.31
CA TYR A 93 -14.68 5.85 -1.48
C TYR A 93 -15.92 6.18 -2.31
N ARG A 94 -17.09 6.18 -1.65
CA ARG A 94 -18.35 6.63 -2.26
C ARG A 94 -18.76 7.96 -1.64
N PRO A 95 -18.97 9.03 -2.45
CA PRO A 95 -19.43 10.31 -1.95
C PRO A 95 -20.83 10.26 -1.32
N ALA A 96 -21.70 9.40 -1.85
CA ALA A 96 -23.05 9.19 -1.33
C ALA A 96 -23.49 7.73 -1.53
N PRO A 97 -24.53 7.25 -0.83
CA PRO A 97 -25.12 5.94 -1.08
C PRO A 97 -25.49 5.77 -2.56
N LYS A 98 -25.24 4.58 -3.12
CA LYS A 98 -25.52 4.23 -4.53
C LYS A 98 -24.73 5.00 -5.60
N GLN A 99 -23.82 5.92 -5.24
CA GLN A 99 -22.90 6.51 -6.21
C GLN A 99 -21.72 5.58 -6.56
N PRO A 100 -21.13 5.71 -7.76
CA PRO A 100 -19.92 4.98 -8.11
C PRO A 100 -18.76 5.34 -7.19
N TYR A 101 -17.82 4.41 -7.05
CA TYR A 101 -16.59 4.66 -6.31
C TYR A 101 -15.74 5.70 -7.04
N ARG A 102 -15.22 6.65 -6.25
CA ARG A 102 -14.11 7.51 -6.61
C ARG A 102 -12.85 6.99 -5.94
N PHE A 103 -11.70 7.29 -6.53
CA PHE A 103 -10.42 6.79 -6.04
C PHE A 103 -9.43 7.93 -5.91
N LEU A 104 -8.72 7.95 -4.79
CA LEU A 104 -7.48 8.72 -4.66
C LEU A 104 -6.34 7.89 -5.26
N THR A 105 -5.41 8.58 -5.91
CA THR A 105 -4.17 8.01 -6.43
C THR A 105 -3.16 7.77 -5.31
N TYR A 106 -2.15 6.94 -5.54
CA TYR A 106 -1.06 6.74 -4.56
C TYR A 106 -0.35 8.07 -4.25
N THR A 107 -0.11 8.91 -5.27
CA THR A 107 0.50 10.24 -5.09
C THR A 107 -0.35 11.13 -4.19
N GLU A 108 -1.65 11.26 -4.45
CA GLU A 108 -2.55 12.10 -3.63
C GLU A 108 -2.61 11.62 -2.18
N VAL A 109 -2.61 10.32 -1.95
CA VAL A 109 -2.61 9.73 -0.59
C VAL A 109 -1.28 10.00 0.10
N PHE A 110 -0.17 9.84 -0.62
CA PHE A 110 1.17 10.10 -0.08
C PHE A 110 1.35 11.56 0.34
N GLU A 111 0.98 12.49 -0.53
CA GLU A 111 1.12 13.93 -0.28
C GLU A 111 0.29 14.36 0.93
N GLN A 112 -0.97 13.93 1.01
CA GLN A 112 -1.82 14.21 2.17
C GLN A 112 -1.26 13.62 3.46
N ALA A 113 -0.78 12.38 3.43
CA ALA A 113 -0.20 11.73 4.61
C ALA A 113 1.13 12.40 5.04
N ARG A 114 1.96 12.81 4.09
CA ARG A 114 3.21 13.55 4.33
C ARG A 114 2.93 14.88 5.00
N ASP A 115 2.03 15.66 4.43
CA ASP A 115 1.69 16.98 4.94
C ASP A 115 1.08 16.86 6.34
N TYR A 116 0.17 15.91 6.53
CA TYR A 116 -0.41 15.67 7.85
C TYR A 116 0.62 15.17 8.87
N GLY A 117 1.48 14.22 8.50
CA GLY A 117 2.55 13.71 9.36
C GLY A 117 3.53 14.82 9.76
N SER A 118 3.89 15.71 8.84
CA SER A 118 4.73 16.87 9.14
C SER A 118 4.06 17.83 10.13
N ALA A 119 2.74 18.02 10.03
CA ALA A 119 1.99 18.86 10.95
C ALA A 119 1.91 18.25 12.37
N LEU A 120 1.75 16.93 12.48
CA LEU A 120 1.80 16.23 13.78
C LEU A 120 3.11 16.51 14.53
N ILE A 121 4.23 16.58 13.81
CA ILE A 121 5.53 16.86 14.44
C ILE A 121 5.72 18.37 14.66
N ALA A 122 5.63 19.17 13.58
CA ALA A 122 6.02 20.57 13.61
C ALA A 122 5.00 21.51 14.26
N ARG A 123 3.71 21.14 14.27
CA ARG A 123 2.62 21.99 14.80
C ARG A 123 2.03 21.45 16.09
N ILE A 124 1.81 20.14 16.18
CA ILE A 124 1.25 19.52 17.39
C ILE A 124 2.37 19.20 18.41
N GLY A 125 3.61 19.05 17.96
CA GLY A 125 4.75 18.78 18.84
C GLY A 125 4.85 17.32 19.27
N LEU A 126 4.26 16.39 18.52
CA LEU A 126 4.42 14.96 18.77
C LEU A 126 5.87 14.55 18.51
N LYS A 127 6.38 13.61 19.32
CA LYS A 127 7.70 13.03 19.11
C LYS A 127 7.60 11.85 18.14
N PRO A 128 8.37 11.81 17.05
CA PRO A 128 8.48 10.61 16.23
C PRO A 128 8.97 9.42 17.06
N GLY A 129 8.56 8.21 16.71
CA GLY A 129 8.99 6.97 17.36
C GLY A 129 7.88 6.18 18.05
N GLY A 130 8.18 4.89 18.29
CA GLY A 130 7.18 3.89 18.71
C GLY A 130 6.60 4.07 20.12
N GLU A 131 7.21 4.92 20.94
CA GLU A 131 6.68 5.27 22.27
C GLU A 131 5.51 6.25 22.19
N THR A 132 5.40 7.02 21.09
CA THR A 132 4.29 7.94 20.88
C THR A 132 3.11 7.17 20.32
N ARG A 133 1.95 7.32 20.97
CA ARG A 133 0.69 6.72 20.56
C ARG A 133 -0.31 7.81 20.20
N VAL A 134 -1.00 7.66 19.07
CA VAL A 134 -2.04 8.60 18.62
C VAL A 134 -3.36 7.85 18.45
N GLY A 135 -4.41 8.37 19.09
CA GLY A 135 -5.76 7.86 18.94
C GLY A 135 -6.40 8.34 17.63
N ILE A 136 -6.94 7.43 16.83
CA ILE A 136 -7.72 7.79 15.63
C ILE A 136 -9.14 7.26 15.80
N TYR A 137 -10.04 8.17 16.16
CA TYR A 137 -11.46 7.88 16.33
C TYR A 137 -12.21 8.12 15.02
N GLY A 138 -12.79 7.08 14.45
CA GLY A 138 -13.69 7.23 13.31
C GLY A 138 -13.92 5.96 12.52
N LYS A 139 -14.92 6.00 11.64
CA LYS A 139 -15.22 4.91 10.71
C LYS A 139 -14.11 4.70 9.67
N ASN A 140 -14.09 3.52 9.07
CA ASN A 140 -13.22 3.21 7.93
C ASN A 140 -13.53 4.13 6.74
N CYS A 141 -12.64 5.10 6.50
CA CYS A 141 -12.70 6.06 5.40
C CYS A 141 -11.29 6.38 4.90
N PRO A 142 -11.14 7.04 3.73
CA PRO A 142 -9.82 7.44 3.23
C PRO A 142 -9.04 8.31 4.21
N GLN A 143 -9.70 9.25 4.89
CA GLN A 143 -9.07 10.15 5.85
C GLN A 143 -8.47 9.38 7.02
N TRP A 144 -9.17 8.36 7.51
CA TRP A 144 -8.67 7.47 8.56
C TRP A 144 -7.37 6.79 8.13
N PHE A 145 -7.34 6.23 6.92
CA PHE A 145 -6.13 5.59 6.38
C PHE A 145 -4.98 6.58 6.17
N ILE A 146 -5.26 7.77 5.64
CA ILE A 146 -4.27 8.84 5.45
C ILE A 146 -3.66 9.26 6.80
N SER A 147 -4.49 9.36 7.83
CA SER A 147 -4.07 9.65 9.21
C SER A 147 -3.17 8.55 9.79
N ALA A 148 -3.53 7.29 9.57
CA ALA A 148 -2.72 6.14 9.93
C ALA A 148 -1.37 6.16 9.19
N LEU A 149 -1.37 6.39 7.88
CA LEU A 149 -0.14 6.46 7.08
C LEU A 149 0.77 7.60 7.54
N ALA A 150 0.21 8.76 7.90
CA ALA A 150 0.94 9.89 8.47
C ALA A 150 1.66 9.50 9.78
N CYS A 151 1.00 8.72 10.66
CA CYS A 151 1.62 8.20 11.87
C CYS A 151 2.73 7.20 11.55
N VAL A 152 2.49 6.27 10.63
CA VAL A 152 3.49 5.27 10.18
C VAL A 152 4.75 5.94 9.64
N GLN A 153 4.62 7.03 8.87
CA GLN A 153 5.76 7.81 8.36
C GLN A 153 6.65 8.38 9.48
N GLN A 154 6.08 8.63 10.66
CA GLN A 154 6.78 9.16 11.82
C GLN A 154 7.10 8.09 12.87
N SER A 155 6.93 6.81 12.52
CA SER A 155 7.06 5.66 13.45
C SER A 155 6.16 5.75 14.69
N ILE A 156 5.05 6.48 14.62
CA ILE A 156 4.08 6.65 15.70
C ILE A 156 3.11 5.47 15.71
N ALA A 157 2.85 4.91 16.89
CA ALA A 157 1.88 3.85 17.07
C ALA A 157 0.44 4.40 17.02
N ILE A 158 -0.45 3.71 16.32
CA ILE A 158 -1.85 4.13 16.16
C ILE A 158 -2.74 3.32 17.11
N VAL A 159 -3.68 4.00 17.77
CA VAL A 159 -4.73 3.38 18.57
C VAL A 159 -6.08 3.59 17.87
N PRO A 160 -6.61 2.57 17.17
CA PRO A 160 -7.88 2.69 16.44
C PRO A 160 -9.08 2.71 17.40
N LEU A 161 -9.99 3.66 17.23
CA LEU A 161 -11.24 3.76 18.01
C LEU A 161 -12.47 3.87 17.09
N TYR A 162 -13.55 3.19 17.50
CA TYR A 162 -14.80 3.10 16.72
C TYR A 162 -16.02 3.27 17.62
N ASP A 163 -17.11 3.80 17.04
CA ASP A 163 -18.39 4.02 17.73
C ASP A 163 -18.99 2.73 18.34
N THR A 164 -18.66 1.57 17.79
CA THR A 164 -19.20 0.28 18.25
C THR A 164 -18.60 -0.23 19.56
N LEU A 165 -17.54 0.39 20.08
CA LEU A 165 -16.88 -0.04 21.31
C LEU A 165 -17.67 0.34 22.58
N GLY A 166 -18.51 1.36 22.48
CA GLY A 166 -19.19 1.97 23.63
C GLY A 166 -18.26 2.91 24.42
N PRO A 167 -18.83 3.89 25.15
CA PRO A 167 -18.08 4.96 25.81
C PRO A 167 -17.13 4.44 26.89
N GLU A 168 -17.55 3.44 27.67
CA GLU A 168 -16.75 2.85 28.77
C GLU A 168 -15.45 2.23 28.24
N SER A 169 -15.54 1.43 27.17
CA SER A 169 -14.39 0.82 26.51
C SER A 169 -13.44 1.87 25.92
N VAL A 170 -14.00 2.92 25.30
CA VAL A 170 -13.20 4.02 24.75
C VAL A 170 -12.44 4.74 25.85
N THR A 171 -13.09 5.07 26.97
CA THR A 171 -12.43 5.69 28.13
C THR A 171 -11.32 4.80 28.68
N TYR A 172 -11.58 3.50 28.84
CA TYR A 172 -10.57 2.55 29.29
C TYR A 172 -9.36 2.51 28.36
N ILE A 173 -9.56 2.48 27.03
CA ILE A 173 -8.47 2.45 26.05
C ILE A 173 -7.65 3.75 26.09
N ILE A 174 -8.31 4.92 26.17
CA ILE A 174 -7.63 6.22 26.28
C ILE A 174 -6.70 6.21 27.50
N GLN A 175 -7.20 5.76 28.65
CA GLN A 175 -6.43 5.70 29.90
C GLN A 175 -5.27 4.71 29.81
N GLN A 176 -5.53 3.50 29.33
CA GLN A 176 -4.54 2.42 29.28
C GLN A 176 -3.40 2.68 28.29
N THR A 177 -3.67 3.41 27.21
CA THR A 177 -2.68 3.65 26.15
C THR A 177 -1.90 4.93 26.34
N GLU A 178 -2.34 5.83 27.23
CA GLU A 178 -1.74 7.17 27.42
C GLU A 178 -1.55 7.92 26.10
N MET A 179 -2.43 7.66 25.13
CA MET A 179 -2.31 8.19 23.77
C MET A 179 -2.57 9.70 23.74
N ARG A 180 -1.97 10.35 22.74
CA ARG A 180 -2.13 11.77 22.43
C ARG A 180 -3.26 12.01 21.44
#